data_AF-A0A8S9JWR0-F1
#
_entry.id   AF-A0A8S9JWR0-F1
#
_cell.length_a   1.000
_cell.length_b   1.000
_cell.length_c   1.000
_cell.angle_alpha   90.00
_cell.angle_beta   90.00
_cell.angle_gamma   90.00
#
_symmetry.space_group_name_H-M   'P 1'
#
loop_
_entity.id
_entity.type
_entity.pdbx_description
1 polymer ?
#
loop_
_entity_poly.entity_id
_entity_poly.type
_entity_poly.pdbx_seq_one_letter_code
_entity_poly.pdbx_strand_id
1 'polypeptide(L)'
;MKDLQSGFKLLSTCRGVSPSPRSDHAAAVHAERYLLIFGGGSHATCFGDLHVLDLQTMEWSRPAQQGEAPTPRSGHAGVTIGENWFIVGGGDNKSGASESVVLNMSTLSWSVIASVEGRVPLASEGLSLVVSSYNGEDVLVAFGGYNGRYNNEINLLKPSHKSTLQQKTVEAPLPGSLSAVNNATTRDIESEVSQEGRVREIAMDNVSPGSKVEVNNEHIIATLKSEKEELEASLNKEKLQTQQLRQELSEAESRNTDLHKELQSDRGQLQAEQSRCFKLEVDVAELRQKLQTLETLQKELELLQRQKAASEQASTNAKRQSSGGVWGWLAGSPQEKDDDSP
;
A
#
# COMPACT_ATOMS: atom_id res chain seq x y z
N MET A 1 17.69 10.67 16.89
CA MET A 1 17.15 10.66 15.52
C MET A 1 18.07 11.51 14.66
N LYS A 2 19.06 10.89 14.01
CA LYS A 2 19.99 11.56 13.09
C LYS A 2 20.27 10.63 11.91
N ASP A 3 20.37 11.27 10.75
CA ASP A 3 20.91 10.85 9.45
C ASP A 3 20.03 9.97 8.54
N LEU A 4 19.34 10.66 7.63
CA LEU A 4 18.81 10.19 6.34
C LEU A 4 19.91 10.13 5.24
N GLN A 5 21.20 10.08 5.60
CA GLN A 5 22.30 10.10 4.62
C GLN A 5 22.57 8.75 3.93
N SER A 6 21.97 7.65 4.38
CA SER A 6 21.82 6.44 3.58
C SER A 6 20.34 6.21 3.33
N GLY A 7 19.91 6.27 2.06
CA GLY A 7 18.49 6.14 1.67
C GLY A 7 17.82 4.84 2.15
N PHE A 8 18.60 3.89 2.64
CA PHE A 8 18.14 2.74 3.40
C PHE A 8 19.01 2.56 4.64
N LYS A 9 18.38 2.27 5.77
CA LYS A 9 19.04 1.93 7.02
C LYS A 9 18.49 0.61 7.53
N LEU A 10 19.39 -0.32 7.83
CA LEU A 10 19.01 -1.53 8.55
C LEU A 10 18.62 -1.12 9.98
N LEU A 11 17.40 -1.48 10.39
CA LEU A 11 16.98 -1.33 11.78
C LEU A 11 17.78 -2.33 12.63
N SER A 12 18.65 -1.81 13.49
CA SER A 12 19.73 -2.58 14.09
C SER A 12 19.31 -3.53 15.21
N THR A 13 18.03 -3.52 15.64
CA THR A 13 17.49 -4.55 16.56
C THR A 13 15.97 -4.39 16.72
N CYS A 14 15.20 -5.31 16.14
CA CYS A 14 13.81 -5.54 16.54
C CYS A 14 13.76 -6.74 17.49
N ARG A 15 12.90 -6.71 18.51
CA ARG A 15 12.70 -7.83 19.45
C ARG A 15 11.36 -8.52 19.21
N GLY A 16 11.09 -9.62 19.92
CA GLY A 16 9.78 -10.29 19.89
C GLY A 16 9.65 -11.37 18.80
N VAL A 17 8.40 -11.71 18.46
CA VAL A 17 8.09 -12.82 17.54
C VAL A 17 8.06 -12.31 16.10
N SER A 18 9.23 -12.24 15.47
CA SER A 18 9.37 -11.77 14.09
C SER A 18 8.88 -12.78 13.05
N PRO A 19 8.43 -12.33 11.87
CA PRO A 19 8.11 -13.23 10.76
C PRO A 19 9.35 -14.01 10.30
N SER A 20 9.12 -15.22 9.80
CA SER A 20 10.12 -15.97 9.04
C SER A 20 10.52 -15.22 7.74
N PRO A 21 11.75 -15.45 7.21
CA PRO A 21 12.12 -14.96 5.89
C PRO A 21 11.10 -15.42 4.82
N ARG A 22 10.64 -14.47 4.00
CA ARG A 22 9.53 -14.68 3.05
C ARG A 22 9.60 -13.71 1.86
N SER A 23 9.08 -14.12 0.71
CA SER A 23 8.80 -13.27 -0.45
C SER A 23 7.29 -13.08 -0.64
N ASP A 24 6.91 -12.13 -1.50
CA ASP A 24 5.54 -11.98 -2.00
C ASP A 24 4.45 -11.88 -0.92
N HIS A 25 4.82 -11.26 0.21
CA HIS A 25 3.93 -10.90 1.31
C HIS A 25 3.33 -9.52 1.05
N ALA A 26 2.20 -9.23 1.69
CA ALA A 26 1.68 -7.87 1.76
C ALA A 26 2.11 -7.20 3.07
N ALA A 27 2.33 -5.89 3.00
CA ALA A 27 2.61 -5.04 4.15
C ALA A 27 1.68 -3.82 4.17
N ALA A 28 1.30 -3.38 5.37
CA ALA A 28 0.54 -2.16 5.57
C ALA A 28 1.02 -1.44 6.84
N VAL A 29 0.83 -0.12 6.88
CA VAL A 29 1.06 0.68 8.09
C VAL A 29 -0.28 1.18 8.61
N HIS A 30 -0.53 0.97 9.89
CA HIS A 30 -1.72 1.43 10.60
C HIS A 30 -1.35 2.47 11.66
N ALA A 31 -2.16 3.53 11.74
CA ALA A 31 -2.01 4.63 12.71
C ALA A 31 -0.58 5.18 12.85
N GLU A 32 0.19 5.16 11.75
CA GLU A 32 1.60 5.58 11.68
C GLU A 32 2.56 4.88 12.68
N ARG A 33 2.09 3.80 13.31
CA ARG A 33 2.80 3.13 14.41
C ARG A 33 2.96 1.63 14.20
N TYR A 34 1.99 0.98 13.59
CA TYR A 34 1.99 -0.47 13.48
C TYR A 34 2.28 -0.87 12.04
N LEU A 35 3.39 -1.59 11.83
CA LEU A 35 3.67 -2.26 10.56
C LEU A 35 3.10 -3.68 10.63
N LEU A 36 2.14 -3.96 9.75
CA LEU A 36 1.52 -5.27 9.60
C LEU A 36 2.15 -6.00 8.42
N ILE A 37 2.46 -7.29 8.61
CA ILE A 37 2.96 -8.20 7.58
C ILE A 37 2.03 -9.40 7.53
N PHE A 38 1.46 -9.70 6.36
CA PHE A 38 0.57 -10.83 6.16
C PHE A 38 1.06 -11.74 5.04
N GLY A 39 0.98 -13.05 5.28
CA GLY A 39 1.20 -14.09 4.30
C GLY A 39 2.62 -14.09 3.71
N GLY A 40 2.70 -14.36 2.41
CA GLY A 40 3.96 -14.55 1.69
C GLY A 40 4.38 -16.00 1.63
N GLY A 41 5.48 -16.26 0.94
CA GLY A 41 5.97 -17.61 0.66
C GLY A 41 7.44 -17.80 1.02
N SER A 42 7.78 -19.04 1.34
CA SER A 42 9.11 -19.59 1.15
C SER A 42 9.08 -20.56 -0.02
N HIS A 43 10.24 -21.09 -0.39
CA HIS A 43 10.42 -22.15 -1.40
C HIS A 43 9.47 -23.36 -1.23
N ALA A 44 9.01 -23.63 0.01
CA ALA A 44 8.24 -24.83 0.34
C ALA A 44 6.84 -24.54 0.91
N THR A 45 6.58 -23.32 1.39
CA THR A 45 5.38 -23.04 2.19
C THR A 45 4.82 -21.66 1.91
N CYS A 46 3.50 -21.55 1.76
CA CYS A 46 2.82 -20.27 1.92
C CYS A 46 2.43 -20.06 3.38
N PHE A 47 2.54 -18.82 3.84
CA PHE A 47 2.19 -18.41 5.19
C PHE A 47 0.80 -17.77 5.19
N GLY A 48 0.08 -17.93 6.30
CA GLY A 48 -1.19 -17.25 6.59
C GLY A 48 -1.15 -16.56 7.96
N ASP A 49 0.06 -16.28 8.44
CA ASP A 49 0.28 -15.57 9.70
C ASP A 49 0.24 -14.06 9.50
N LEU A 50 -0.20 -13.36 10.55
CA LEU A 50 -0.14 -11.91 10.67
C LEU A 50 0.90 -11.56 11.73
N HIS A 51 1.89 -10.76 11.35
CA HIS A 51 2.87 -10.19 12.27
C HIS A 51 2.68 -8.68 12.36
N VAL A 52 2.87 -8.13 13.56
CA VAL A 52 2.76 -6.69 13.81
C VAL A 52 4.03 -6.21 14.50
N LEU A 53 4.70 -5.21 13.91
CA LEU A 53 5.79 -4.48 14.51
C LEU A 53 5.27 -3.14 15.04
N ASP A 54 5.39 -2.91 16.34
CA ASP A 54 5.23 -1.57 16.90
C ASP A 54 6.50 -0.75 16.59
N LEU A 55 6.38 0.23 15.70
CA LEU A 55 7.47 1.09 15.25
C LEU A 55 7.98 2.04 16.33
N GLN A 56 7.24 2.22 17.43
CA GLN A 56 7.68 3.03 18.56
C GLN A 56 8.58 2.23 19.50
N THR A 57 8.20 0.98 19.79
CA THR A 57 8.95 0.11 20.73
C THR A 57 9.95 -0.80 20.02
N MET A 58 9.85 -0.92 18.70
CA MET A 58 10.60 -1.85 17.85
C MET A 58 10.39 -3.32 18.26
N GLU A 59 9.17 -3.67 18.67
CA GLU A 59 8.80 -5.00 19.13
C GLU A 59 7.81 -5.68 18.19
N TRP A 60 8.17 -6.88 17.73
CA TRP A 60 7.35 -7.77 16.95
C TRP A 60 6.42 -8.58 17.84
N SER A 61 5.19 -8.73 17.38
CA SER A 61 4.19 -9.62 17.95
C SER A 61 3.49 -10.42 16.86
N ARG A 62 2.88 -11.53 17.28
CA ARG A 62 1.98 -12.34 16.46
C ARG A 62 0.62 -12.37 17.17
N PRO A 63 -0.23 -11.35 16.97
CA PRO A 63 -1.48 -11.24 17.70
C PRO A 63 -2.47 -12.34 17.31
N ALA A 64 -3.39 -12.64 18.23
CA ALA A 64 -4.54 -13.47 17.91
C ALA A 64 -5.44 -12.72 16.92
N GLN A 65 -5.88 -13.44 15.89
CA GLN A 65 -6.73 -12.91 14.82
C GLN A 65 -8.17 -13.38 15.06
N GLN A 66 -9.13 -12.54 14.67
CA GLN A 66 -10.56 -12.83 14.78
C GLN A 66 -11.21 -12.95 13.40
N GLY A 67 -12.40 -13.53 13.33
CA GLY A 67 -13.17 -13.67 12.11
C GLY A 67 -12.68 -14.80 11.19
N GLU A 68 -13.01 -14.67 9.91
CA GLU A 68 -12.70 -15.68 8.88
C GLU A 68 -11.27 -15.50 8.38
N ALA A 69 -10.32 -16.16 9.04
CA ALA A 69 -8.92 -16.06 8.69
C ALA A 69 -8.67 -16.54 7.25
N PRO A 70 -7.99 -15.73 6.41
CA PRO A 70 -7.67 -16.11 5.04
C PRO A 70 -6.79 -17.36 4.97
N THR A 71 -6.92 -18.10 3.88
CA THR A 71 -6.00 -19.19 3.54
C THR A 71 -4.55 -18.68 3.39
N PRO A 72 -3.54 -19.50 3.74
CA PRO A 72 -2.14 -19.19 3.49
C PRO A 72 -1.89 -18.88 2.01
N ARG A 73 -1.19 -17.77 1.72
CA ARG A 73 -1.03 -17.28 0.34
C ARG A 73 0.23 -16.46 0.12
N SER A 74 0.79 -16.54 -1.09
CA SER A 74 1.85 -15.67 -1.62
C SER A 74 1.41 -14.96 -2.89
N GLY A 75 2.02 -13.83 -3.23
CA GLY A 75 1.74 -13.10 -4.47
C GLY A 75 0.39 -12.38 -4.48
N HIS A 76 -0.18 -12.13 -3.31
CA HIS A 76 -1.39 -11.32 -3.16
C HIS A 76 -1.03 -9.84 -3.12
N ALA A 77 -1.99 -8.99 -3.46
CA ALA A 77 -1.84 -7.55 -3.31
C ALA A 77 -2.69 -7.05 -2.14
N GLY A 78 -2.21 -5.98 -1.50
CA GLY A 78 -2.89 -5.36 -0.37
C GLY A 78 -3.02 -3.85 -0.54
N VAL A 79 -4.16 -3.28 -0.13
CA VAL A 79 -4.36 -1.82 -0.11
C VAL A 79 -5.26 -1.40 1.06
N THR A 80 -4.97 -0.24 1.65
CA THR A 80 -5.66 0.27 2.83
C THR A 80 -6.68 1.35 2.47
N ILE A 81 -7.89 1.26 3.05
CA ILE A 81 -8.91 2.33 3.03
C ILE A 81 -9.39 2.53 4.47
N GLY A 82 -9.03 3.68 5.05
CA GLY A 82 -9.27 3.96 6.47
C GLY A 82 -8.67 2.88 7.37
N GLU A 83 -9.49 2.29 8.23
CA GLU A 83 -9.12 1.24 9.18
C GLU A 83 -9.01 -0.17 8.56
N ASN A 84 -9.32 -0.29 7.27
CA ASN A 84 -9.49 -1.58 6.61
C ASN A 84 -8.33 -1.84 5.64
N TRP A 85 -7.75 -3.03 5.74
CA TRP A 85 -6.72 -3.52 4.82
C TRP A 85 -7.29 -4.63 3.94
N PHE A 86 -7.47 -4.31 2.67
CA PHE A 86 -8.02 -5.21 1.65
C PHE A 86 -6.91 -6.04 1.05
N ILE A 87 -7.10 -7.36 0.98
CA ILE A 87 -6.18 -8.32 0.38
C ILE A 87 -6.89 -9.07 -0.74
N VAL A 88 -6.29 -9.09 -1.93
CA VAL A 88 -6.86 -9.70 -3.14
C VAL A 88 -5.85 -10.62 -3.81
N GLY A 89 -6.32 -11.78 -4.23
CA GLY A 89 -5.56 -12.80 -4.96
C GLY A 89 -4.49 -13.50 -4.13
N GLY A 90 -3.40 -13.85 -4.80
CA GLY A 90 -2.38 -14.77 -4.30
C GLY A 90 -2.78 -16.23 -4.44
N GLY A 91 -1.97 -17.12 -3.87
CA GLY A 91 -2.18 -18.57 -3.94
C GLY A 91 -1.11 -19.36 -3.20
N ASP A 92 -1.19 -20.68 -3.29
CA ASP A 92 -0.26 -21.62 -2.65
C ASP A 92 0.57 -22.45 -3.66
N ASN A 93 0.74 -21.95 -4.89
CA ASN A 93 1.26 -22.67 -6.07
C ASN A 93 0.40 -23.82 -6.60
N LYS A 94 -0.61 -24.30 -5.85
CA LYS A 94 -1.57 -25.32 -6.33
C LYS A 94 -2.86 -24.67 -6.81
N SER A 95 -3.33 -23.69 -6.05
CA SER A 95 -4.57 -22.96 -6.31
C SER A 95 -4.40 -21.48 -5.98
N GLY A 96 -4.95 -20.63 -6.84
CA GLY A 96 -5.16 -19.21 -6.51
C GLY A 96 -6.22 -19.08 -5.42
N ALA A 97 -6.06 -18.08 -4.56
CA ALA A 97 -7.02 -17.78 -3.51
C ALA A 97 -8.31 -17.22 -4.13
N SER A 98 -9.42 -17.91 -3.86
CA SER A 98 -10.75 -17.56 -4.37
C SER A 98 -11.40 -16.42 -3.58
N GLU A 99 -10.98 -16.21 -2.35
CA GLU A 99 -11.51 -15.18 -1.47
C GLU A 99 -10.66 -13.90 -1.51
N SER A 100 -11.36 -12.79 -1.74
CA SER A 100 -10.88 -11.46 -1.37
C SER A 100 -11.32 -11.17 0.06
N VAL A 101 -10.40 -10.67 0.86
CA VAL A 101 -10.63 -10.47 2.30
C VAL A 101 -10.28 -9.05 2.73
N VAL A 102 -10.80 -8.66 3.88
CA VAL A 102 -10.49 -7.40 4.53
C VAL A 102 -10.13 -7.64 6.00
N LEU A 103 -9.06 -7.02 6.47
CA LEU A 103 -8.71 -6.95 7.89
C LEU A 103 -9.09 -5.58 8.42
N ASN A 104 -9.93 -5.52 9.46
CA ASN A 104 -9.99 -4.32 10.29
C ASN A 104 -8.72 -4.26 11.15
N MET A 105 -7.84 -3.31 10.89
CA MET A 105 -6.51 -3.22 11.52
C MET A 105 -6.59 -2.83 13.00
N SER A 106 -7.63 -2.09 13.40
CA SER A 106 -7.88 -1.72 14.80
C SER A 106 -8.35 -2.91 15.66
N THR A 107 -9.20 -3.78 15.11
CA THR A 107 -9.76 -4.92 15.86
C THR A 107 -9.08 -6.25 15.56
N LEU A 108 -8.22 -6.30 14.54
CA LEU A 108 -7.58 -7.49 14.00
C LEU A 108 -8.59 -8.59 13.63
N SER A 109 -9.72 -8.17 13.05
CA SER A 109 -10.79 -9.07 12.60
C SER A 109 -10.84 -9.14 11.08
N TRP A 110 -10.81 -10.36 10.55
CA TRP A 110 -10.96 -10.65 9.13
C TRP A 110 -12.42 -10.78 8.73
N SER A 111 -12.72 -10.43 7.48
CA SER A 111 -14.00 -10.68 6.83
C SER A 111 -13.79 -10.97 5.35
N VAL A 112 -14.58 -11.88 4.78
CA VAL A 112 -14.61 -12.13 3.34
C VAL A 112 -15.51 -11.08 2.68
N ILE A 113 -15.01 -10.41 1.65
CA ILE A 113 -15.76 -9.37 0.92
C ILE A 113 -16.27 -9.84 -0.44
N ALA A 114 -15.57 -10.79 -1.04
CA ALA A 114 -15.95 -11.39 -2.30
C ALA A 114 -15.32 -12.77 -2.43
N SER A 115 -16.03 -13.68 -3.08
CA SER A 115 -15.53 -15.01 -3.43
C SER A 115 -15.74 -15.23 -4.92
N VAL A 116 -14.74 -15.80 -5.57
CA VAL A 116 -14.79 -16.15 -6.99
C VAL A 116 -14.57 -17.64 -7.18
N GLU A 117 -15.28 -18.23 -8.14
CA GLU A 117 -15.17 -19.64 -8.46
C GLU A 117 -14.40 -19.87 -9.76
N GLY A 118 -13.55 -20.89 -9.77
CA GLY A 118 -12.77 -21.28 -10.94
C GLY A 118 -11.55 -20.42 -11.20
N ARG A 119 -10.98 -20.56 -12.41
CA ARG A 119 -9.75 -19.88 -12.82
C ARG A 119 -10.07 -18.48 -13.38
N VAL A 120 -10.30 -17.53 -12.48
CA VAL A 120 -10.62 -16.14 -12.83
C VAL A 120 -9.43 -15.19 -12.55
N PRO A 121 -9.39 -14.00 -13.18
CA PRO A 121 -8.30 -13.04 -12.98
C PRO A 121 -7.99 -12.72 -11.51
N LEU A 122 -9.02 -12.60 -10.67
CA LEU A 122 -8.88 -12.23 -9.25
C LEU A 122 -8.23 -13.33 -8.40
N ALA A 123 -8.30 -14.60 -8.83
CA ALA A 123 -7.63 -15.73 -8.20
C ALA A 123 -6.26 -15.96 -8.86
N SER A 124 -5.46 -14.90 -8.94
CA SER A 124 -4.12 -14.91 -9.53
C SER A 124 -3.06 -14.45 -8.55
N GLU A 125 -1.85 -14.95 -8.75
CA GLU A 125 -0.64 -14.48 -8.07
C GLU A 125 -0.01 -13.32 -8.85
N GLY A 126 0.65 -12.39 -8.18
CA GLY A 126 1.38 -11.28 -8.80
C GLY A 126 0.50 -10.19 -9.40
N LEU A 127 -0.76 -10.06 -8.94
CA LEU A 127 -1.63 -8.96 -9.35
C LEU A 127 -1.20 -7.64 -8.68
N SER A 128 -1.56 -6.52 -9.30
CA SER A 128 -1.45 -5.19 -8.71
C SER A 128 -2.85 -4.70 -8.28
N LEU A 129 -2.93 -4.04 -7.13
CA LEU A 129 -4.17 -3.52 -6.57
C LEU A 129 -3.99 -2.06 -6.17
N VAL A 130 -4.91 -1.20 -6.60
CA VAL A 130 -4.92 0.23 -6.24
C VAL A 130 -6.33 0.67 -5.83
N VAL A 131 -6.41 1.74 -5.04
CA VAL A 131 -7.68 2.41 -4.71
C VAL A 131 -7.90 3.56 -5.68
N SER A 132 -9.13 3.73 -6.16
CA SER A 132 -9.58 4.86 -6.95
C SER A 132 -10.95 5.30 -6.46
N SER A 133 -11.24 6.60 -6.52
CA SER A 133 -12.58 7.13 -6.22
C SER A 133 -13.38 7.28 -7.52
N TYR A 134 -14.57 6.70 -7.60
CA TYR A 134 -15.48 6.85 -8.73
C TYR A 134 -16.88 7.21 -8.24
N ASN A 135 -17.42 8.34 -8.69
CA ASN A 135 -18.71 8.89 -8.24
C ASN A 135 -18.81 9.07 -6.72
N GLY A 136 -17.70 9.44 -6.06
CA GLY A 136 -17.64 9.63 -4.60
C GLY A 136 -17.52 8.34 -3.79
N GLU A 137 -17.46 7.18 -4.44
CA GLU A 137 -17.29 5.88 -3.80
C GLU A 137 -15.87 5.36 -4.04
N ASP A 138 -15.27 4.75 -3.01
CA ASP A 138 -14.00 4.05 -3.16
C ASP A 138 -14.19 2.76 -3.97
N VAL A 139 -13.30 2.51 -4.91
CA VAL A 139 -13.28 1.33 -5.77
C VAL A 139 -11.87 0.77 -5.80
N LEU A 140 -11.76 -0.54 -5.63
CA LEU A 140 -10.52 -1.27 -5.79
C LEU A 140 -10.35 -1.66 -7.26
N VAL A 141 -9.20 -1.33 -7.83
CA VAL A 141 -8.85 -1.65 -9.21
C VAL A 141 -7.71 -2.66 -9.18
N ALA A 142 -7.96 -3.85 -9.73
CA ALA A 142 -6.97 -4.90 -9.87
C ALA A 142 -6.58 -5.08 -11.34
N PHE A 143 -5.29 -5.27 -11.58
CA PHE A 143 -4.74 -5.52 -12.92
C PHE A 143 -3.61 -6.54 -12.86
N GLY A 144 -3.48 -7.32 -13.93
CA GLY A 144 -2.38 -8.27 -14.07
C GLY A 144 -2.62 -9.60 -13.38
N GLY A 145 -1.51 -10.27 -13.07
CA GLY A 145 -1.49 -11.56 -12.38
C GLY A 145 -1.34 -12.76 -13.30
N TYR A 146 -1.03 -13.90 -12.68
CA TYR A 146 -0.83 -15.19 -13.31
C TYR A 146 -1.57 -16.29 -12.54
N ASN A 147 -2.36 -17.10 -13.27
CA ASN A 147 -3.02 -18.30 -12.75
C ASN A 147 -2.90 -19.48 -13.74
N GLY A 148 -1.74 -19.60 -14.37
CA GLY A 148 -1.48 -20.48 -15.51
C GLY A 148 -1.60 -19.79 -16.88
N ARG A 149 -2.13 -18.56 -16.89
CA ARG A 149 -2.03 -17.61 -18.01
C ARG A 149 -1.81 -16.20 -17.46
N TYR A 150 -1.06 -15.37 -18.17
CA TYR A 150 -0.95 -13.95 -17.82
C TYR A 150 -2.27 -13.25 -18.10
N ASN A 151 -2.65 -12.32 -17.23
CA ASN A 151 -3.88 -11.57 -17.35
C ASN A 151 -3.62 -10.09 -17.64
N ASN A 152 -4.46 -9.49 -18.48
CA ASN A 152 -4.43 -8.07 -18.83
C ASN A 152 -5.81 -7.41 -18.69
N GLU A 153 -6.77 -8.07 -18.05
CA GLU A 153 -8.09 -7.54 -17.75
C GLU A 153 -8.03 -6.63 -16.51
N ILE A 154 -8.85 -5.57 -16.52
CA ILE A 154 -9.03 -4.68 -15.37
C ILE A 154 -10.25 -5.16 -14.60
N ASN A 155 -10.08 -5.44 -13.32
CA ASN A 155 -11.15 -5.88 -12.43
C ASN A 155 -11.47 -4.78 -11.42
N LEU A 156 -12.75 -4.48 -11.23
CA LEU A 156 -13.23 -3.47 -10.29
C LEU A 156 -14.00 -4.16 -9.16
N LEU A 157 -13.61 -3.87 -7.93
CA LEU A 157 -14.31 -4.33 -6.74
C LEU A 157 -14.77 -3.12 -5.94
N LYS A 158 -16.08 -3.01 -5.73
CA LYS A 158 -16.66 -2.03 -4.81
C LYS A 158 -16.68 -2.64 -3.41
N PRO A 159 -15.92 -2.10 -2.44
CA PRO A 159 -15.95 -2.58 -1.07
C PRO A 159 -17.29 -2.17 -0.43
N SER A 160 -18.33 -2.99 -0.58
CA SER A 160 -19.58 -2.78 0.14
C SER A 160 -19.38 -3.17 1.61
N HIS A 161 -19.31 -2.19 2.50
CA HIS A 161 -19.39 -2.42 3.95
C HIS A 161 -20.82 -2.83 4.32
N LYS A 162 -21.15 -4.10 4.13
CA LYS A 162 -22.21 -4.75 4.91
C LYS A 162 -21.52 -5.55 6.01
N SER A 163 -21.28 -4.88 7.13
CA SER A 163 -20.96 -5.54 8.40
C SER A 163 -22.11 -6.51 8.71
N THR A 164 -21.96 -7.78 8.36
CA THR A 164 -22.91 -8.82 8.75
C THR A 164 -22.51 -9.32 10.12
N LEU A 165 -22.53 -8.43 11.11
CA LEU A 165 -22.59 -8.84 12.50
C LEU A 165 -24.05 -9.20 12.79
N GLN A 166 -24.43 -10.44 12.49
CA GLN A 166 -25.55 -11.04 13.19
C GLN A 166 -25.14 -11.13 14.67
N GLN A 167 -25.58 -10.15 15.47
CA GLN A 167 -25.62 -10.29 16.92
C GLN A 167 -26.56 -11.45 17.25
N LYS A 168 -26.00 -12.64 17.36
CA LYS A 168 -26.65 -13.73 18.09
C LYS A 168 -26.38 -13.46 19.56
N THR A 169 -27.26 -12.69 20.18
CA THR A 169 -27.38 -12.62 21.65
C THR A 169 -27.68 -14.05 22.12
N VAL A 170 -26.64 -14.76 22.53
CA VAL A 170 -26.79 -16.01 23.28
C VAL A 170 -26.96 -15.61 24.73
N GLU A 171 -28.21 -15.32 25.12
CA GLU A 171 -28.61 -15.50 26.51
C GLU A 171 -28.55 -17.00 26.82
N ALA A 172 -27.70 -17.37 27.76
CA ALA A 172 -27.69 -18.71 28.33
C ALA A 172 -28.91 -18.89 29.26
N PRO A 173 -29.55 -20.07 29.22
CA PRO A 173 -30.20 -20.59 30.42
C PRO A 173 -29.60 -21.94 30.83
N LEU A 174 -29.42 -22.07 32.15
CA LEU A 174 -28.96 -23.25 32.88
C LEU A 174 -29.81 -24.52 32.62
N PRO A 175 -29.26 -25.72 32.87
CA PRO A 175 -29.87 -26.99 32.48
C PRO A 175 -30.87 -27.51 33.53
N GLY A 176 -31.99 -28.07 33.07
CA GLY A 176 -32.94 -28.77 33.94
C GLY A 176 -34.09 -29.48 33.21
N SER A 177 -33.98 -30.82 33.18
CA SER A 177 -35.07 -31.82 33.16
C SER A 177 -35.89 -32.09 31.88
N LEU A 178 -35.49 -33.17 31.21
CA LEU A 178 -36.27 -34.32 30.71
C LEU A 178 -37.81 -34.20 30.59
N SER A 179 -38.36 -34.42 29.38
CA SER A 179 -39.20 -35.60 29.07
C SER A 179 -39.76 -35.64 27.63
N ALA A 180 -39.65 -36.83 27.02
CA ALA A 180 -40.63 -37.52 26.15
C ALA A 180 -40.96 -37.04 24.72
N VAL A 181 -40.29 -37.66 23.74
CA VAL A 181 -40.82 -38.62 22.73
C VAL A 181 -42.26 -38.40 22.21
N ASN A 182 -42.42 -38.15 20.89
CA ASN A 182 -43.09 -39.08 19.96
C ASN A 182 -43.04 -38.64 18.47
N ASN A 183 -42.95 -39.65 17.60
CA ASN A 183 -42.82 -39.63 16.15
C ASN A 183 -44.10 -39.20 15.42
N ALA A 184 -43.98 -38.63 14.22
CA ALA A 184 -44.25 -39.31 12.93
C ALA A 184 -44.69 -38.39 11.77
N THR A 185 -44.07 -38.64 10.61
CA THR A 185 -44.59 -38.61 9.22
C THR A 185 -44.97 -37.29 8.52
N THR A 186 -44.09 -36.92 7.58
CA THR A 186 -44.31 -36.67 6.13
C THR A 186 -45.62 -36.02 5.66
N ARG A 187 -45.48 -34.88 4.95
CA ARG A 187 -45.87 -34.72 3.53
C ARG A 187 -45.43 -33.37 2.98
N ASP A 188 -45.01 -33.42 1.72
CA ASP A 188 -44.65 -32.34 0.82
C ASP A 188 -45.77 -31.31 0.61
N ILE A 189 -45.41 -30.09 0.20
CA ILE A 189 -45.96 -29.36 -0.97
C ILE A 189 -45.23 -28.00 -1.09
N GLU A 190 -44.80 -27.72 -2.32
CA GLU A 190 -44.15 -26.51 -2.82
C GLU A 190 -45.08 -25.28 -2.88
N SER A 191 -44.46 -24.12 -3.19
CA SER A 191 -45.04 -22.90 -3.78
C SER A 191 -45.74 -21.95 -2.78
N GLU A 192 -45.71 -20.61 -2.88
CA GLU A 192 -45.20 -19.69 -3.89
C GLU A 192 -45.15 -18.28 -3.26
N VAL A 193 -44.10 -17.53 -3.60
CA VAL A 193 -44.09 -16.16 -4.15
C VAL A 193 -45.29 -15.26 -3.82
N SER A 194 -45.03 -14.21 -3.02
CA SER A 194 -45.91 -13.04 -2.91
C SER A 194 -45.74 -12.12 -4.13
N GLN A 195 -46.83 -11.91 -4.88
CA GLN A 195 -46.95 -10.83 -5.85
C GLN A 195 -47.76 -9.66 -5.29
N GLU A 196 -47.19 -8.49 -5.46
CA GLU A 196 -47.77 -7.17 -5.30
C GLU A 196 -48.95 -6.91 -6.26
N GLY A 197 -49.80 -5.97 -5.87
CA GLY A 197 -50.58 -5.15 -6.80
C GLY A 197 -51.92 -5.72 -7.24
N ARG A 198 -52.96 -5.59 -6.40
CA ARG A 198 -54.35 -5.66 -6.87
C ARG A 198 -55.07 -4.34 -6.65
N VAL A 199 -55.27 -3.65 -7.77
CA VAL A 199 -56.26 -2.60 -8.01
C VAL A 199 -57.59 -2.99 -7.35
N ARG A 200 -58.12 -2.12 -6.48
CA ARG A 200 -59.45 -2.31 -5.90
C ARG A 200 -60.50 -1.99 -6.97
N GLU A 201 -61.15 -3.03 -7.44
CA GLU A 201 -62.35 -3.00 -8.27
C GLU A 201 -63.50 -2.34 -7.47
N ILE A 202 -64.18 -1.37 -8.08
CA ILE A 202 -65.33 -0.68 -7.49
C ILE A 202 -66.54 -1.61 -7.57
N ALA A 203 -66.93 -2.20 -6.44
CA ALA A 203 -68.19 -2.91 -6.32
C ALA A 203 -69.35 -1.88 -6.20
N MET A 204 -70.24 -1.87 -7.19
CA MET A 204 -71.53 -1.18 -7.11
C MET A 204 -72.49 -2.04 -6.29
N ASP A 205 -72.61 -1.74 -5.00
CA ASP A 205 -73.71 -2.24 -4.17
C ASP A 205 -74.88 -1.25 -4.17
N ASN A 206 -76.03 -1.82 -4.49
CA ASN A 206 -77.32 -1.19 -4.72
C ASN A 206 -77.94 -0.78 -3.37
N VAL A 207 -78.03 0.52 -3.06
CA VAL A 207 -78.70 1.03 -1.84
C VAL A 207 -79.91 1.88 -2.21
N SER A 208 -81.06 1.51 -1.63
CA SER A 208 -82.36 2.18 -1.76
C SER A 208 -82.37 3.60 -1.15
N PRO A 209 -83.28 4.50 -1.60
CA PRO A 209 -83.15 5.93 -1.37
C PRO A 209 -83.72 6.35 -0.01
N GLY A 210 -82.91 7.02 0.81
CA GLY A 210 -83.38 7.56 2.09
C GLY A 210 -82.33 8.33 2.88
N SER A 211 -82.32 9.64 2.69
CA SER A 211 -81.80 10.69 3.59
C SER A 211 -80.27 10.98 3.65
N LYS A 212 -79.95 12.25 3.34
CA LYS A 212 -78.71 13.02 3.66
C LYS A 212 -77.39 12.57 3.01
N VAL A 213 -77.28 12.72 1.69
CA VAL A 213 -76.00 12.53 0.96
C VAL A 213 -75.37 13.87 0.50
N GLU A 214 -76.10 14.98 0.51
CA GLU A 214 -75.60 16.23 -0.09
C GLU A 214 -74.53 16.98 0.73
N VAL A 215 -74.40 16.73 2.04
CA VAL A 215 -73.44 17.49 2.89
C VAL A 215 -72.03 16.87 2.90
N ASN A 216 -71.86 15.64 2.42
CA ASN A 216 -70.58 14.92 2.53
C ASN A 216 -69.65 15.13 1.32
N ASN A 217 -70.22 15.31 0.12
CA ASN A 217 -69.44 15.41 -1.11
C ASN A 217 -68.70 16.75 -1.25
N GLU A 218 -69.31 17.86 -0.84
CA GLU A 218 -68.66 19.18 -0.89
C GLU A 218 -67.47 19.26 0.06
N HIS A 219 -67.59 18.69 1.26
CA HIS A 219 -66.50 18.67 2.23
C HIS A 219 -65.32 17.82 1.75
N ILE A 220 -65.58 16.63 1.20
CA ILE A 220 -64.54 15.77 0.61
C ILE A 220 -63.84 16.48 -0.56
N ILE A 221 -64.59 17.15 -1.44
CA ILE A 221 -64.01 17.91 -2.56
C ILE A 221 -63.14 19.07 -2.06
N ALA A 222 -63.54 19.75 -0.99
CA ALA A 222 -62.76 20.83 -0.40
C ALA A 222 -61.44 20.32 0.20
N THR A 223 -61.47 19.21 0.94
CA THR A 223 -60.28 18.57 1.51
C THR A 223 -59.31 18.11 0.42
N LEU A 224 -59.81 17.43 -0.62
CA LEU A 224 -58.98 16.99 -1.74
C LEU A 224 -58.36 18.16 -2.53
N LYS A 225 -59.06 19.30 -2.63
CA LYS A 225 -58.50 20.51 -3.25
C LYS A 225 -57.37 21.11 -2.41
N SER A 226 -57.53 21.16 -1.09
CA SER A 226 -56.49 21.63 -0.17
C SER A 226 -55.25 20.73 -0.22
N GLU A 227 -55.43 19.41 -0.19
CA GLU A 227 -54.33 18.45 -0.31
C GLU A 227 -53.63 18.56 -1.67
N LYS A 228 -54.38 18.77 -2.75
CA LYS A 228 -53.82 19.00 -4.08
C LYS A 228 -52.94 20.26 -4.11
N GLU A 229 -53.41 21.38 -3.55
CA GLU A 229 -52.61 22.61 -3.50
C GLU A 229 -51.33 22.43 -2.68
N GLU A 230 -51.40 21.70 -1.56
CA GLU A 230 -50.23 21.42 -0.71
C GLU A 230 -49.21 20.51 -1.40
N LEU A 231 -49.69 19.49 -2.14
CA LEU A 231 -48.84 18.62 -2.95
C LEU A 231 -48.21 19.38 -4.13
N GLU A 232 -48.95 20.27 -4.80
CA GLU A 232 -48.41 21.10 -5.88
C GLU A 232 -47.36 22.09 -5.36
N ALA A 233 -47.56 22.68 -4.18
CA ALA A 233 -46.57 23.52 -3.52
C ALA A 233 -45.29 22.74 -3.15
N SER A 234 -45.46 21.53 -2.61
CA SER A 234 -44.35 20.64 -2.26
C SER A 234 -43.55 20.21 -3.50
N LEU A 235 -44.24 19.85 -4.58
CA LEU A 235 -43.62 19.51 -5.87
C LEU A 235 -42.82 20.67 -6.46
N ASN A 236 -43.33 21.90 -6.36
CA ASN A 236 -42.63 23.08 -6.85
C ASN A 236 -41.37 23.39 -6.02
N LYS A 237 -41.43 23.20 -4.70
CA LYS A 237 -40.26 23.32 -3.81
C LYS A 237 -39.18 22.29 -4.14
N GLU A 238 -39.58 21.03 -4.34
CA GLU A 238 -38.66 19.95 -4.66
C GLU A 238 -38.02 20.11 -6.05
N LYS A 239 -38.78 20.62 -7.03
CA LYS A 239 -38.24 21.02 -8.35
C LYS A 239 -37.18 22.11 -8.23
N LEU A 240 -37.43 23.14 -7.40
CA LEU A 240 -36.46 24.22 -7.19
C LEU A 240 -35.19 23.71 -6.51
N GLN A 241 -35.32 22.86 -5.49
CA GLN A 241 -34.18 22.21 -4.83
C GLN A 241 -33.39 21.33 -5.80
N THR A 242 -34.06 20.55 -6.64
CA THR A 242 -33.42 19.72 -7.67
C THR A 242 -32.64 20.58 -8.67
N GLN A 243 -33.20 21.73 -9.07
CA GLN A 243 -32.52 22.65 -9.97
C GLN A 243 -31.29 23.28 -9.32
N GLN A 244 -31.38 23.67 -8.05
CA GLN A 244 -30.24 24.22 -7.30
C GLN A 244 -29.12 23.19 -7.15
N LEU A 245 -29.45 21.95 -6.76
CA LEU A 245 -28.46 20.87 -6.65
C LEU A 245 -27.79 20.56 -7.98
N ARG A 246 -28.53 20.61 -9.10
CA ARG A 246 -27.95 20.44 -10.44
C ARG A 246 -26.95 21.55 -10.79
N GLN A 247 -27.23 22.79 -10.38
CA GLN A 247 -26.31 23.90 -10.60
C GLN A 247 -25.04 23.74 -9.75
N GLU A 248 -25.19 23.41 -8.46
CA GLU A 248 -24.05 23.16 -7.56
C GLU A 248 -23.18 21.99 -8.06
N LEU A 249 -23.81 20.94 -8.59
CA LEU A 249 -23.11 19.81 -9.21
C LEU A 249 -22.31 20.26 -10.44
N SER A 250 -22.90 21.05 -11.33
CA SER A 250 -22.22 21.56 -12.53
C SER A 250 -21.03 22.46 -12.18
N GLU A 251 -21.17 23.31 -11.15
CA GLU A 251 -20.08 24.16 -10.66
C GLU A 251 -18.96 23.33 -10.02
N ALA A 252 -19.30 22.27 -9.28
CA ALA A 252 -18.33 21.35 -8.70
C ALA A 252 -17.59 20.54 -9.77
N GLU A 253 -18.30 20.09 -10.81
CA GLU A 253 -17.69 19.42 -11.98
C GLU A 253 -16.71 20.33 -12.69
N SER A 254 -17.08 21.60 -12.97
CA SER A 254 -16.15 22.57 -13.56
C SER A 254 -14.90 22.76 -12.70
N ARG A 255 -15.06 22.96 -11.39
CA ARG A 255 -13.93 23.09 -10.45
C ARG A 255 -13.03 21.87 -10.45
N ASN A 256 -13.60 20.66 -10.48
CA ASN A 256 -12.83 19.42 -10.59
C ASN A 256 -12.04 19.34 -11.89
N THR A 257 -12.62 19.76 -13.03
CA THR A 257 -11.88 19.76 -14.30
C THR A 257 -10.69 20.73 -14.28
N ASP A 258 -10.81 21.87 -13.62
CA ASP A 258 -9.72 22.85 -13.53
C ASP A 258 -8.62 22.38 -12.58
N LEU A 259 -8.98 21.86 -11.40
CA LEU A 259 -8.03 21.24 -10.49
C LEU A 259 -7.28 20.06 -11.15
N HIS A 260 -7.95 19.29 -12.00
CA HIS A 260 -7.30 18.20 -12.73
C HIS A 260 -6.24 18.71 -13.71
N LYS A 261 -6.50 19.83 -14.41
CA LYS A 261 -5.53 20.47 -15.31
C LYS A 261 -4.34 21.03 -14.53
N GLU A 262 -4.58 21.68 -13.39
CA GLU A 262 -3.51 22.18 -12.51
C GLU A 262 -2.62 21.03 -12.03
N LEU A 263 -3.22 19.95 -11.53
CA LEU A 263 -2.50 18.77 -11.06
C LEU A 263 -1.67 18.12 -12.18
N GLN A 264 -2.21 18.07 -13.41
CA GLN A 264 -1.47 17.57 -14.57
C GLN A 264 -0.27 18.49 -14.92
N SER A 265 -0.43 19.80 -14.79
CA SER A 265 0.65 20.77 -14.99
C SER A 265 1.76 20.60 -13.94
N ASP A 266 1.37 20.49 -12.66
CA ASP A 266 2.31 20.29 -11.55
C ASP A 266 3.08 18.98 -11.68
N ARG A 267 2.42 17.89 -12.11
CA ARG A 267 3.10 16.62 -12.43
C ARG A 267 4.14 16.79 -13.53
N GLY A 268 3.83 17.56 -14.57
CA GLY A 268 4.77 17.87 -15.65
C GLY A 268 5.98 18.66 -15.15
N GLN A 269 5.75 19.66 -14.30
CA GLN A 269 6.83 20.45 -13.69
C GLN A 269 7.71 19.59 -12.78
N LEU A 270 7.10 18.74 -11.95
CA LEU A 270 7.83 17.82 -11.07
C LEU A 270 8.72 16.87 -11.88
N GLN A 271 8.21 16.31 -12.98
CA GLN A 271 9.00 15.42 -13.85
C GLN A 271 10.18 16.16 -14.50
N ALA A 272 9.99 17.42 -14.90
CA ALA A 272 11.05 18.25 -15.46
C ALA A 272 12.15 18.54 -14.42
N GLU A 273 11.76 18.90 -13.19
CA GLU A 273 12.72 19.15 -12.11
C GLU A 273 13.42 17.86 -11.64
N GLN A 274 12.74 16.72 -11.60
CA GLN A 274 13.38 15.42 -11.34
C GLN A 274 14.45 15.10 -12.40
N SER A 275 14.15 15.34 -13.67
CA SER A 275 15.10 15.13 -14.77
C SER A 275 16.30 16.08 -14.66
N ARG A 276 16.06 17.33 -14.25
CA ARG A 276 17.11 18.32 -14.00
C ARG A 276 17.99 17.94 -12.82
N CYS A 277 17.41 17.50 -11.70
CA CYS A 277 18.14 17.02 -10.53
C CYS A 277 19.01 15.82 -10.87
N PHE A 278 18.48 14.84 -11.61
CA PHE A 278 19.25 13.68 -12.05
C PHE A 278 20.47 14.09 -12.90
N LYS A 279 20.30 15.05 -13.82
CA LYS A 279 21.41 15.56 -14.63
C LYS A 279 22.49 16.23 -13.77
N LEU A 280 22.08 17.04 -12.79
CA LEU A 280 23.01 17.67 -11.85
C LEU A 280 23.73 16.65 -10.97
N GLU A 281 23.07 15.57 -10.56
CA GLU A 281 23.69 14.49 -9.79
C GLU A 281 24.79 13.79 -10.59
N VAL A 282 24.54 13.52 -11.87
CA VAL A 282 25.54 12.96 -12.79
C VAL A 282 26.73 13.91 -12.95
N ASP A 283 26.49 15.20 -13.18
CA ASP A 283 27.54 16.21 -13.32
C ASP A 283 28.39 16.31 -12.03
N VAL A 284 27.75 16.27 -10.85
CA VAL A 284 28.44 16.26 -9.56
C VAL A 284 29.28 15.00 -9.38
N ALA A 285 28.79 13.83 -9.80
CA ALA A 285 29.56 12.59 -9.75
C ALA A 285 30.80 12.65 -10.64
N GLU A 286 30.67 13.18 -11.86
CA GLU A 286 31.81 13.35 -12.79
C GLU A 286 32.85 14.33 -12.21
N LEU A 287 32.41 15.45 -11.63
CA LEU A 287 33.30 16.40 -10.97
C LEU A 287 34.04 15.77 -9.78
N ARG A 288 33.36 14.93 -8.98
CA ARG A 288 34.00 14.20 -7.88
C ARG A 288 35.06 13.23 -8.38
N GLN A 289 34.80 12.51 -9.48
CA GLN A 289 35.79 11.62 -10.10
C GLN A 289 37.01 12.41 -10.59
N LYS A 290 36.79 13.53 -11.28
CA LYS A 290 37.88 14.41 -11.74
C LYS A 290 38.72 14.92 -10.56
N LEU A 291 38.09 15.33 -9.46
CA LEU A 291 38.79 15.76 -8.26
C LEU A 291 39.68 14.65 -7.70
N GLN A 292 39.18 13.41 -7.61
CA GLN A 292 39.96 12.27 -7.15
C GLN A 292 41.16 11.99 -8.05
N THR A 293 41.01 12.09 -9.37
CA THR A 293 42.14 11.92 -10.31
C THR A 293 43.19 13.03 -10.16
N LEU A 294 42.76 14.26 -9.87
CA LEU A 294 43.66 15.39 -9.65
C LEU A 294 44.49 15.17 -8.38
N GLU A 295 43.87 14.69 -7.31
CA GLU A 295 44.57 14.33 -6.07
C GLU A 295 45.61 13.22 -6.28
N THR A 296 45.32 12.22 -7.11
CA THR A 296 46.31 11.17 -7.44
C THR A 296 47.49 11.72 -8.23
N LEU A 297 47.24 12.55 -9.23
CA LEU A 297 48.30 13.18 -10.04
C LEU A 297 49.17 14.09 -9.19
N GLN A 298 48.58 14.79 -8.21
CA GLN A 298 49.33 15.65 -7.29
C GLN A 298 50.31 14.83 -6.43
N LYS A 299 49.87 13.66 -5.92
CA LYS A 299 50.74 12.73 -5.17
C LYS A 299 51.89 12.19 -6.03
N GLU A 300 51.61 11.83 -7.29
CA GLU A 300 52.64 11.38 -8.23
C GLU A 300 53.66 12.48 -8.54
N LEU A 301 53.18 13.71 -8.75
CA LEU A 301 54.05 14.87 -8.99
C LEU A 301 54.98 15.12 -7.79
N GLU A 302 54.47 15.06 -6.56
CA GLU A 302 55.28 15.19 -5.34
C GLU A 302 56.33 14.07 -5.24
N LEU A 303 55.98 12.84 -5.60
CA LEU A 303 56.92 11.72 -5.61
C LEU A 303 58.04 11.94 -6.63
N LEU A 304 57.70 12.35 -7.85
CA LEU A 304 58.67 12.64 -8.90
C LEU A 304 59.58 13.82 -8.53
N GLN A 305 59.05 14.86 -7.89
CA GLN A 305 59.85 15.97 -7.38
C GLN A 305 60.87 15.50 -6.33
N ARG A 306 60.47 14.62 -5.40
CA ARG A 306 61.39 14.02 -4.41
C ARG A 306 62.47 13.17 -5.07
N GLN A 307 62.11 12.34 -6.04
CA GLN A 307 63.06 11.51 -6.78
C GLN A 307 64.08 12.36 -7.56
N LYS A 308 63.61 13.43 -8.21
CA LYS A 308 64.49 14.38 -8.91
C LYS A 308 65.48 15.03 -7.95
N ALA A 309 65.01 15.53 -6.80
CA ALA A 309 65.88 16.16 -5.80
C ALA A 309 66.94 15.17 -5.27
N ALA A 310 66.57 13.92 -5.02
CA ALA A 310 67.50 12.88 -4.57
C ALA A 310 68.56 12.54 -5.65
N SER A 311 68.14 12.46 -6.92
CA SER A 311 69.04 12.21 -8.06
C SER A 311 70.04 13.37 -8.26
N GLU A 312 69.58 14.60 -8.16
CA GLU A 312 70.44 15.79 -8.23
C GLU A 312 71.46 15.81 -7.08
N GLN A 313 71.05 15.49 -5.85
CA GLN A 313 71.96 15.34 -4.71
C GLN A 313 72.98 14.20 -4.90
N ALA A 314 72.55 13.05 -5.42
CA ALA A 314 73.47 11.95 -5.72
C ALA A 314 74.51 12.35 -6.79
N SER A 315 74.08 13.06 -7.84
CA SER A 315 74.97 13.53 -8.90
C SER A 315 76.01 14.56 -8.42
N THR A 316 75.62 15.44 -7.49
CA THR A 316 76.53 16.44 -6.90
C THR A 316 77.53 15.81 -5.93
N ASN A 317 77.09 14.82 -5.15
CA ASN A 317 77.98 14.03 -4.30
C ASN A 317 78.97 13.17 -5.11
N ALA A 318 78.52 12.55 -6.20
CA ALA A 318 79.40 11.78 -7.09
C ALA A 318 80.47 12.67 -7.74
N LYS A 319 80.13 13.90 -8.17
CA LYS A 319 81.11 14.87 -8.67
C LYS A 319 82.13 15.31 -7.61
N ARG A 320 81.72 15.43 -6.34
CA ARG A 320 82.63 15.73 -5.22
C ARG A 320 83.62 14.59 -4.94
N GLN A 321 83.18 13.34 -5.09
CA GLN A 321 84.04 12.17 -4.91
C GLN A 321 85.00 11.97 -6.09
N SER A 322 84.59 12.26 -7.34
CA SER A 322 85.47 12.16 -8.51
C SER A 322 86.54 13.27 -8.58
N SER A 323 86.36 14.40 -7.90
CA SER A 323 87.39 15.45 -7.78
C SER A 323 88.37 15.22 -6.62
N GLY A 324 88.19 14.16 -5.82
CA GLY A 324 88.96 13.88 -4.60
C GLY A 324 90.13 12.92 -4.76
N GLY A 325 90.46 12.47 -5.98
CA GLY A 325 91.52 11.49 -6.19
C GLY A 325 92.42 11.80 -7.36
N VAL A 326 93.44 12.65 -7.18
CA VAL A 326 94.80 12.49 -7.73
C VAL A 326 95.79 13.33 -6.90
N TRP A 327 96.91 12.70 -6.50
CA TRP A 327 98.29 13.20 -6.29
C TRP A 327 98.91 12.86 -4.93
N GLY A 328 99.76 11.84 -4.94
CA GLY A 328 100.60 11.42 -3.82
C GLY A 328 101.66 10.39 -4.24
N TRP A 329 102.46 10.70 -5.27
CA TRP A 329 103.75 10.05 -5.51
C TRP A 329 104.84 11.10 -5.50
N LEU A 330 105.84 10.96 -4.63
CA LEU A 330 107.27 11.20 -4.89
C LEU A 330 108.11 10.81 -3.66
N ALA A 331 108.70 9.62 -3.78
CA ALA A 331 110.07 9.20 -3.45
C ALA A 331 110.86 9.82 -2.28
N GLY A 332 111.53 8.93 -1.51
CA GLY A 332 112.87 9.21 -0.97
C GLY A 332 113.21 8.56 0.38
N SER A 333 113.63 7.30 0.38
CA SER A 333 114.44 6.66 1.45
C SER A 333 115.82 7.35 1.56
N PRO A 334 116.65 7.21 2.64
CA PRO A 334 116.97 5.93 3.27
C PRO A 334 117.18 5.89 4.81
N GLN A 335 117.13 4.64 5.24
CA GLN A 335 117.54 3.97 6.48
C GLN A 335 118.86 4.44 7.11
N GLU A 336 118.86 4.68 8.43
CA GLU A 336 120.05 4.55 9.27
C GLU A 336 119.67 4.11 10.70
N LYS A 337 120.55 3.28 11.26
CA LYS A 337 120.40 2.47 12.47
C LYS A 337 120.76 3.25 13.73
N ASP A 338 120.17 2.78 14.83
CA ASP A 338 120.56 2.85 16.23
C ASP A 338 121.92 3.50 16.57
N ASP A 339 121.89 4.41 17.56
CA ASP A 339 122.82 4.32 18.67
C ASP A 339 122.25 4.92 19.96
N ASP A 340 122.58 4.26 21.07
CA ASP A 340 122.19 4.48 22.45
C ASP A 340 122.62 5.85 23.02
N SER A 341 121.74 6.40 23.87
CA SER A 341 121.90 7.01 25.22
C SER A 341 123.28 7.53 25.72
N PRO A 342 123.35 8.44 26.73
CA PRO A 342 122.30 8.87 27.66
C PRO A 342 122.03 10.38 27.78
#